data_AF-A0A7W6GGJ9-F1
#
_entry.id   AF-A0A7W6GGJ9-F1
#
_cell.length_a   1.000
_cell.length_b   1.000
_cell.length_c   1.000
_cell.angle_alpha   90.00
_cell.angle_beta   90.00
_cell.angle_gamma   90.00
#
_symmetry.space_group_name_H-M   'P 1'
#
loop_
_entity.id
_entity.type
_entity.pdbx_description
1 polymer ?
#
loop_
_entity_poly.entity_id
_entity_poly.type
_entity_poly.pdbx_seq_one_letter_code
_entity_poly.pdbx_strand_id
1 'polypeptide(L)' 'MATIDAASIVQARRTVLAALNEAFADHTSRGFKPYEFGSDVSPLINAFAALAILEQEEPSEPGAASRSDD' A
#
# COMPACT_ATOMS: atom_id res chain seq x y z
N MET A 1 -13.51 18.08 -4.10
CA MET A 1 -12.47 17.03 -4.07
C MET A 1 -12.61 16.33 -2.73
N ALA A 2 -12.84 15.02 -2.72
CA ALA A 2 -12.80 14.26 -1.47
C ALA A 2 -11.32 14.14 -1.06
N THR A 3 -10.96 14.67 0.10
CA THR A 3 -9.66 14.40 0.72
C THR A 3 -9.65 12.93 1.10
N ILE A 4 -8.70 12.18 0.55
CA ILE A 4 -8.44 10.81 1.01
C ILE A 4 -7.76 10.97 2.38
N ASP A 5 -8.36 10.42 3.43
CA ASP A 5 -7.77 10.43 4.77
C ASP A 5 -6.81 9.25 4.99
N ALA A 6 -5.88 9.42 5.93
CA ALA A 6 -4.87 8.43 6.32
C ALA A 6 -5.48 7.04 6.60
N ALA A 7 -6.63 7.00 7.26
CA ALA A 7 -7.31 5.77 7.60
C ALA A 7 -7.77 5.00 6.36
N SER A 8 -8.25 5.72 5.34
CA SER A 8 -8.64 5.18 4.04
C SER A 8 -7.44 4.62 3.27
N ILE A 9 -6.29 5.29 3.32
CA ILE A 9 -5.04 4.80 2.71
C ILE A 9 -4.56 3.51 3.41
N VAL A 10 -4.59 3.49 4.74
CA VAL A 10 -4.24 2.29 5.53
C VAL A 10 -5.18 1.13 5.22
N GLN A 11 -6.48 1.38 5.11
CA GLN A 11 -7.47 0.35 4.78
C GLN A 11 -7.30 -0.19 3.36
N ALA A 12 -7.04 0.68 2.39
CA ALA A 12 -6.74 0.28 1.02
C ALA A 12 -5.49 -0.61 0.97
N ARG A 13 -4.44 -0.29 1.72
CA ARG A 13 -3.20 -1.07 1.79
C ARG A 13 -3.43 -2.47 2.35
N ARG A 14 -4.20 -2.59 3.44
CA ARG A 14 -4.60 -3.88 4.01
C ARG A 14 -5.36 -4.74 3.01
N THR A 15 -6.25 -4.12 2.23
CA THR A 15 -7.03 -4.79 1.19
C THR A 15 -6.12 -5.33 0.08
N VAL A 16 -5.18 -4.53 -0.41
CA VAL A 16 -4.21 -4.96 -1.44
C VAL A 16 -3.30 -6.08 -0.90
N LEU A 17 -2.84 -5.99 0.34
CA LEU A 17 -2.02 -7.03 0.96
C LEU A 17 -2.77 -8.36 1.11
N ALA A 18 -4.06 -8.32 1.46
CA ALA A 18 -4.89 -9.51 1.51
C ALA A 18 -5.02 -10.18 0.13
N ALA A 19 -5.26 -9.39 -0.92
CA ALA A 19 -5.34 -9.90 -2.30
C ALA A 19 -4.00 -10.49 -2.79
N LEU A 20 -2.86 -9.90 -2.42
CA LEU A 20 -1.54 -10.46 -2.73
C LEU A 20 -1.32 -11.83 -2.06
N ASN A 21 -1.73 -11.96 -0.80
CA ASN A 21 -1.63 -13.23 -0.07
C ASN A 21 -2.55 -14.30 -0.67
N GLU A 22 -3.76 -13.94 -1.08
CA GLU A 22 -4.69 -14.86 -1.76
C GLU A 22 -4.11 -15.34 -3.09
N ALA A 23 -3.60 -14.43 -3.93
CA ALA A 23 -2.95 -14.77 -5.19
C ALA A 23 -1.75 -15.70 -4.97
N PHE A 24 -0.94 -15.45 -3.93
CA PHE A 24 0.17 -16.32 -3.59
C PHE A 24 -0.26 -17.73 -3.14
N ALA A 25 -1.25 -17.81 -2.25
CA ALA A 25 -1.81 -19.09 -1.79
C ALA A 25 -2.40 -19.89 -2.95
N ASP A 26 -3.11 -19.21 -3.84
CA ASP A 26 -3.72 -19.80 -5.02
C ASP A 26 -2.69 -20.37 -5.99
N HIS A 27 -1.67 -19.57 -6.36
CA HIS A 27 -0.59 -20.01 -7.25
C HIS A 27 0.29 -21.11 -6.64
N THR A 28 0.51 -21.12 -5.33
CA THR A 28 1.28 -22.18 -4.66
C THR A 28 0.49 -23.48 -4.54
N SER A 29 -0.85 -23.42 -4.43
CA SER A 29 -1.71 -24.60 -4.35
C SER A 29 -1.83 -25.39 -5.66
N ARG A 30 -1.69 -24.71 -6.81
CA ARG A 30 -1.86 -25.31 -8.16
C ARG A 30 -0.54 -25.66 -8.86
N GLY A 31 0.59 -25.42 -8.19
CA GLY A 31 1.93 -25.51 -8.77
C GLY A 31 2.45 -24.13 -9.18
N PHE A 32 3.48 -23.67 -8.47
CA PHE A 32 3.97 -22.30 -8.60
C PHE A 32 4.64 -22.05 -9.96
N LYS A 33 4.06 -21.14 -10.74
CA LYS A 33 4.60 -20.67 -12.01
C LYS A 33 4.98 -19.19 -11.88
N PRO A 34 6.28 -18.86 -11.74
CA PRO A 34 6.72 -17.51 -11.39
C PRO A 34 6.25 -16.42 -12.36
N TYR A 35 6.20 -16.71 -13.66
CA TYR A 35 5.78 -15.74 -14.68
C TYR A 35 4.28 -15.45 -14.62
N GLU A 36 3.44 -16.48 -14.43
CA GLU A 36 1.98 -16.29 -14.30
C GLU A 36 1.68 -15.53 -13.00
N PHE A 37 2.31 -15.92 -11.89
CA PHE A 37 2.19 -15.21 -10.62
C PHE A 37 2.59 -13.73 -10.75
N GLY A 38 3.75 -13.44 -11.35
CA GLY A 38 4.24 -12.08 -11.55
C GLY A 38 3.29 -11.22 -12.40
N SER A 39 2.70 -11.81 -13.44
CA SER A 39 1.69 -11.14 -14.28
C SER A 39 0.44 -10.79 -13.48
N ASP A 40 -0.06 -11.72 -12.66
CA ASP A 40 -1.30 -11.55 -11.90
C ASP A 40 -1.15 -10.56 -10.74
N VAL A 41 0.02 -10.51 -10.08
CA VAL A 41 0.24 -9.63 -8.93
C VAL A 41 0.80 -8.26 -9.28
N SER A 42 1.32 -8.05 -10.50
CA SER A 42 1.90 -6.76 -10.91
C SER A 42 0.94 -5.56 -10.70
N PRO A 43 -0.36 -5.64 -11.04
CA PRO A 43 -1.30 -4.55 -10.74
C PRO A 43 -1.45 -4.28 -9.24
N LEU A 44 -1.45 -5.32 -8.40
CA LEU A 44 -1.56 -5.20 -6.95
C LEU A 44 -0.31 -4.57 -6.34
N ILE A 45 0.88 -4.95 -6.82
CA ILE A 45 2.15 -4.31 -6.42
C ILE A 45 2.16 -2.83 -6.79
N ASN A 46 1.71 -2.48 -8.02
CA ASN A 46 1.63 -1.09 -8.46
C ASN A 46 0.63 -0.28 -7.61
N ALA A 47 -0.52 -0.85 -7.28
CA ALA A 47 -1.49 -0.22 -6.39
C ALA A 47 -0.92 -0.02 -4.97
N PHE A 48 -0.18 -0.99 -4.45
CA PHE A 48 0.49 -0.88 -3.16
C PHE A 48 1.53 0.24 -3.14
N ALA A 49 2.34 0.36 -4.21
CA ALA A 49 3.33 1.43 -4.35
C ALA A 49 2.67 2.81 -4.46
N ALA A 50 1.57 2.94 -5.20
CA ALA A 50 0.83 4.20 -5.31
C ALA A 50 0.27 4.65 -3.95
N LEU A 51 -0.24 3.71 -3.14
CA LEU A 51 -0.73 4.01 -1.78
C LEU A 51 0.40 4.49 -0.85
N ALA A 52 1.62 3.97 -1.01
CA ALA A 52 2.77 4.40 -0.22
C ALA A 52 3.21 5.84 -0.57
N ILE A 53 3.03 6.28 -1.83
CA ILE A 53 3.29 7.67 -2.23
C ILE A 53 2.26 8.61 -1.61
N LEU A 54 0.97 8.25 -1.69
CA LEU A 54 -0.12 9.05 -1.12
C LEU A 54 0.02 9.24 0.41
N GLU A 55 0.56 8.26 1.12
CA GLU A 55 0.86 8.37 2.55
C GLU A 55 1.99 9.40 2.85
N GLN A 56 2.98 9.53 1.97
CA GLN A 56 4.06 10.51 2.12
C GLN A 56 3.63 11.93 1.75
N GLU A 57 2.63 12.05 0.87
CA GLU A 57 2.03 13.33 0.48
C GLU A 57 1.06 13.88 1.54
N GLU A 58 0.67 13.07 2.54
CA GLU A 58 -0.03 13.62 3.69
C GLU A 58 0.90 14.61 4.41
N PRO A 59 0.49 15.88 4.57
CA PRO A 59 1.32 16.88 5.20
C PRO A 59 1.64 16.42 6.62
N SER A 60 2.91 16.11 6.86
CA SER A 60 3.45 15.97 8.20
C SER A 60 3.08 17.23 8.97
N GLU A 61 2.39 17.09 10.10
CA GLU A 61 1.88 18.22 10.88
C GLU A 61 2.96 19.33 11.01
N PRO A 62 2.70 20.56 10.53
CA PRO A 62 3.61 21.67 10.77
C PRO A 62 3.48 22.09 12.24
N GLY A 63 4.24 21.44 13.12
CA GLY A 63 4.18 21.78 14.55
C GLY A 63 5.19 21.12 15.50
N ALA A 64 5.93 20.09 15.09
CA ALA A 64 6.69 19.28 16.05
C ALA A 64 8.14 19.73 16.36
N ALA A 65 8.60 20.91 15.93
CA ALA A 65 9.92 21.41 16.36
C ALA A 65 10.07 22.92 16.23
N SER A 66 9.50 23.67 17.17
CA SER A 66 10.02 24.98 17.56
C SER A 66 9.88 25.14 19.07
N ARG A 67 10.69 24.40 19.81
CA ARG A 67 11.07 24.81 21.17
C ARG A 67 12.39 25.56 21.04
N SER A 68 12.25 26.86 20.80
CA SER A 68 13.28 27.84 21.08
C SER A 68 13.25 28.05 22.59
N ASP A 69 14.12 27.36 23.33
CA ASP A 69 14.39 27.73 24.72
C ASP A 69 15.47 28.82 24.70
N ASP A 70 15.03 29.99 25.16
CA ASP A 70 15.77 31.18 25.53
C ASP A 70 16.70 30.89 26.74
#